data_AF-A0A9E4ZJI2-F1
#
_entry.id   AF-A0A9E4ZJI2-F1
#
_cell.length_a   1.000
_cell.length_b   1.000
_cell.length_c   1.000
_cell.angle_alpha   90.00
_cell.angle_beta   90.00
_cell.angle_gamma   90.00
#
_symmetry.space_group_name_H-M   'P 1'
#
loop_
_entity.id
_entity.type
_entity.pdbx_description
1 polymer ?
#
loop_
_entity_poly.entity_id
_entity_poly.type
_entity_poly.pdbx_seq_one_letter_code
_entity_poly.pdbx_strand_id
1 'polypeptide(L)'
;MAYEKPTSRHLLVILLVLSLALTVPAAAQETGTRVVQPGETIEVGAEPIVLDLIGLRNASSFNAITELRKYQGDNPARSVQRVIGVPKDSYFKINSHTFKGHYGRYFAYSKEDGVINDSSIVFVQAPPPTVTVTPTETSTVTEAPTATATTATEPTRAPLPGLIAVTAIALAGLLGIAQKR
;
A
#
# COMPACT_ATOMS: atom_id res chain seq x y z
N MET A 1 37.65 -42.19 -30.60
CA MET A 1 37.09 -40.87 -30.25
C MET A 1 36.03 -41.07 -29.19
N ALA A 2 36.24 -40.57 -27.98
CA ALA A 2 35.21 -40.45 -26.96
C ALA A 2 35.50 -39.15 -26.22
N TYR A 3 34.59 -38.18 -26.36
CA TYR A 3 34.69 -36.87 -25.73
C TYR A 3 33.83 -36.93 -24.46
N GLU A 4 34.47 -37.17 -23.31
CA GLU A 4 33.76 -37.11 -22.03
C GLU A 4 33.64 -35.66 -21.58
N LYS A 5 32.39 -35.23 -21.35
CA LYS A 5 32.01 -33.88 -20.96
C LYS A 5 32.09 -33.80 -19.43
N PRO A 6 32.99 -33.01 -18.82
CA PRO A 6 33.01 -32.88 -17.37
C PRO A 6 31.83 -31.97 -16.97
N THR A 7 30.72 -32.57 -16.56
CA THR A 7 29.64 -31.86 -15.86
C THR A 7 30.20 -31.34 -14.55
N SER A 8 30.57 -30.06 -14.58
CA SER A 8 31.17 -29.29 -13.49
C SER A 8 30.22 -29.27 -12.29
N ARG A 9 30.51 -30.13 -11.29
CA ARG A 9 29.86 -30.12 -9.98
C ARG A 9 29.87 -28.73 -9.33
N HIS A 10 30.85 -27.90 -9.68
CA HIS A 10 30.98 -26.52 -9.22
C HIS A 10 29.88 -25.60 -9.78
N LEU A 11 29.41 -25.84 -11.01
CA LEU A 11 28.30 -25.07 -11.59
C LEU A 11 27.00 -25.32 -10.83
N LEU A 12 26.77 -26.57 -10.42
CA LEU A 12 25.59 -26.95 -9.62
C LEU A 12 25.63 -26.35 -8.21
N VAL A 13 26.81 -26.31 -7.58
CA VAL A 13 26.99 -25.70 -6.25
C VAL A 13 26.84 -24.17 -6.31
N ILE A 14 27.39 -23.51 -7.33
CA ILE A 14 27.24 -22.06 -7.51
C ILE A 14 25.78 -21.69 -7.76
N LEU A 15 25.05 -22.48 -8.55
CA LEU A 15 23.63 -22.24 -8.84
C LEU A 15 22.77 -22.41 -7.59
N LEU A 16 23.10 -23.37 -6.71
CA LEU A 16 22.42 -23.60 -5.43
C LEU A 16 22.68 -22.47 -4.41
N VAL A 17 23.89 -21.92 -4.36
CA VAL A 17 24.21 -20.76 -3.51
C VAL A 17 23.55 -19.49 -4.03
N LEU A 18 23.47 -19.30 -5.36
CA LEU A 18 22.84 -18.13 -5.97
C LEU A 18 21.31 -18.10 -5.76
N SER A 19 20.66 -19.27 -5.72
CA SER A 19 19.22 -19.36 -5.40
C SER A 19 18.88 -18.97 -3.96
N LEU A 20 19.81 -19.07 -3.02
CA LEU A 20 19.56 -18.73 -1.61
C LEU A 20 19.69 -17.22 -1.33
N ALA A 21 20.36 -16.47 -2.21
CA ALA A 21 20.59 -15.03 -2.05
C ALA A 21 19.48 -14.14 -2.62
N LEU A 22 18.46 -14.70 -3.29
CA LEU A 22 17.44 -13.94 -4.02
C LEU A 22 16.07 -13.87 -3.33
N THR A 23 16.02 -14.00 -2.00
CA THR A 23 14.78 -13.81 -1.22
C THR A 23 14.75 -12.41 -0.61
N VAL A 24 14.74 -11.38 -1.45
CA VAL A 24 14.24 -10.07 -1.03
C VAL A 24 12.73 -10.13 -1.25
N PRO A 25 11.87 -10.07 -0.22
CA PRO A 25 10.46 -9.85 -0.45
C PRO A 25 10.35 -8.45 -1.06
N ALA A 26 10.18 -8.39 -2.38
CA ALA A 26 9.68 -7.20 -3.03
C ALA A 26 8.27 -7.00 -2.49
N ALA A 27 8.09 -6.01 -1.62
CA ALA A 27 6.79 -5.58 -1.14
C ALA A 27 6.04 -4.90 -2.29
N ALA A 28 5.65 -5.68 -3.30
CA ALA A 28 4.53 -5.32 -4.14
C ALA A 28 3.30 -5.46 -3.24
N GLN A 29 2.74 -4.34 -2.79
CA GLN A 29 1.44 -4.34 -2.12
C GLN A 29 0.43 -4.96 -3.10
N GLU A 30 0.11 -6.24 -2.91
CA GLU A 30 -0.84 -6.94 -3.75
C GLU A 30 -2.16 -6.17 -3.73
N THR A 31 -2.58 -5.72 -4.90
CA THR A 31 -3.86 -5.00 -5.10
C THR A 31 -5.07 -5.94 -5.08
N GLY A 32 -4.85 -7.21 -4.72
CA GLY A 32 -5.86 -8.26 -4.59
C GLY A 32 -6.46 -8.33 -3.19
N THR A 33 -7.54 -9.11 -3.07
CA THR A 33 -8.07 -9.47 -1.74
C THR A 33 -7.13 -10.49 -1.10
N ARG A 34 -6.57 -10.18 0.06
CA ARG A 34 -5.65 -11.05 0.80
C ARG A 34 -6.43 -11.91 1.80
N VAL A 35 -6.37 -13.23 1.63
CA VAL A 35 -6.94 -14.18 2.60
C VAL A 35 -6.08 -14.18 3.86
N VAL A 36 -6.70 -13.93 5.01
CA VAL A 36 -6.01 -13.82 6.29
C VAL A 36 -6.05 -15.13 7.05
N GLN A 37 -4.91 -15.51 7.62
CA GLN A 37 -4.76 -16.69 8.48
C GLN A 37 -4.68 -16.31 9.96
N PRO A 38 -5.11 -17.20 10.87
CA PRO A 38 -4.91 -17.01 12.30
C PRO A 38 -3.44 -16.82 12.66
N GLY A 39 -3.14 -15.80 13.46
CA GLY A 39 -1.81 -15.43 13.94
C GLY A 39 -0.97 -14.60 12.97
N GLU A 40 -1.47 -14.33 11.76
CA GLU A 40 -0.73 -13.63 10.72
C GLU A 40 -0.37 -12.19 11.12
N THR A 41 0.80 -11.73 10.67
CA THR A 41 1.21 -10.33 10.77
C THR A 41 0.98 -9.62 9.45
N ILE A 42 0.26 -8.50 9.49
CA ILE A 42 -0.10 -7.68 8.33
C ILE A 42 0.44 -6.28 8.53
N GLU A 43 1.25 -5.83 7.58
CA GLU A 43 1.68 -4.44 7.50
C GLU A 43 0.57 -3.58 6.89
N VAL A 44 0.29 -2.44 7.51
CA VAL A 44 -0.76 -1.53 7.06
C VAL A 44 -0.18 -0.15 6.85
N GLY A 45 -0.23 0.32 5.60
CA GLY A 45 0.19 1.66 5.18
C GLY A 45 -0.98 2.62 5.04
N ALA A 46 -0.71 3.79 4.43
CA ALA A 46 -1.74 4.78 4.12
C ALA A 46 -2.71 4.29 3.03
N GLU A 47 -2.22 3.50 2.08
CA GLU A 47 -3.03 2.92 1.03
C GLU A 47 -3.94 1.81 1.59
N PRO A 48 -5.21 1.75 1.14
CA PRO A 48 -6.13 0.73 1.60
C PRO A 48 -5.78 -0.64 1.02
N ILE A 49 -5.71 -1.65 1.88
CA ILE A 49 -5.65 -3.06 1.51
C ILE A 49 -7.01 -3.72 1.75
N VAL A 50 -7.31 -4.77 0.98
CA VAL A 50 -8.55 -5.54 1.11
C VAL A 50 -8.20 -6.90 1.72
N LEU A 51 -8.83 -7.21 2.85
CA LEU A 51 -8.66 -8.48 3.54
C LEU A 51 -9.90 -9.37 3.40
N ASP A 52 -9.68 -10.67 3.33
CA ASP A 52 -10.69 -11.69 3.51
C ASP A 52 -10.42 -12.43 4.83
N LEU A 53 -11.33 -12.25 5.78
CA LEU A 53 -11.27 -12.78 7.14
C LEU A 53 -11.99 -14.12 7.29
N ILE A 54 -12.44 -14.75 6.19
CA ILE A 54 -13.13 -16.05 6.25
C ILE A 54 -12.30 -17.10 6.99
N GLY A 55 -10.97 -17.07 6.84
CA GLY A 55 -10.04 -17.97 7.55
C GLY A 55 -10.02 -17.79 9.08
N LEU A 56 -10.65 -16.74 9.61
CA LEU A 56 -10.73 -16.44 11.04
C LEU A 56 -12.09 -16.78 11.66
N ARG A 57 -13.04 -17.25 10.85
CA ARG A 57 -14.36 -17.67 11.34
C ARG A 57 -14.22 -18.90 12.23
N ASN A 58 -15.17 -19.07 13.14
CA ASN A 58 -15.28 -20.30 13.90
C ASN A 58 -15.55 -21.46 12.91
N ALA A 59 -14.72 -22.49 12.94
CA ALA A 59 -14.79 -23.59 11.97
C ALA A 59 -16.11 -24.40 12.07
N SER A 60 -16.79 -24.37 13.21
CA SER A 60 -18.03 -25.13 13.44
C SER A 60 -19.28 -24.38 12.97
N SER A 61 -19.37 -23.09 13.27
CA SER A 61 -20.56 -22.28 12.96
C SER A 61 -20.43 -21.49 11.66
N PHE A 62 -19.21 -21.15 11.27
CA PHE A 62 -18.88 -20.38 10.07
C PHE A 62 -19.60 -19.01 9.99
N ASN A 63 -20.04 -18.47 11.14
CA ASN A 63 -20.64 -17.14 11.20
C ASN A 63 -19.62 -16.08 10.81
N ALA A 64 -20.12 -14.97 10.28
CA ALA A 64 -19.27 -13.88 9.80
C ALA A 64 -18.56 -13.17 10.95
N ILE A 65 -17.35 -12.69 10.67
CA ILE A 65 -16.66 -11.79 11.62
C ILE A 65 -17.29 -10.41 11.52
N THR A 66 -17.84 -9.92 12.63
CA THR A 66 -18.49 -8.61 12.69
C THR A 66 -17.57 -7.54 13.24
N GLU A 67 -16.57 -7.93 14.04
CA GLU A 67 -15.63 -6.99 14.67
C GLU A 67 -14.24 -7.59 14.83
N LEU A 68 -13.23 -6.73 14.82
CA LEU A 68 -11.88 -7.01 15.33
C LEU A 68 -11.67 -6.25 16.62
N ARG A 69 -11.30 -6.95 17.69
CA ARG A 69 -11.16 -6.37 19.04
C ARG A 69 -9.74 -6.47 19.56
N LYS A 70 -9.19 -5.34 19.98
CA LYS A 70 -7.93 -5.29 20.73
C LYS A 70 -8.22 -5.26 22.22
N TYR A 71 -7.57 -6.13 22.97
CA TYR A 71 -7.71 -6.24 24.41
C TYR A 71 -6.47 -5.76 25.14
N GLN A 72 -6.64 -5.38 26.41
CA GLN A 72 -5.51 -5.02 27.25
C GLN A 72 -4.57 -6.21 27.45
N GLY A 73 -3.29 -6.01 27.12
CA GLY A 73 -2.27 -7.07 27.22
C GLY A 73 -2.55 -8.26 26.30
N ASP A 74 -3.25 -8.04 25.18
CA ASP A 74 -3.61 -9.06 24.20
C ASP A 74 -4.35 -10.27 24.79
N ASN A 75 -5.11 -10.05 25.87
CA ASN A 75 -5.86 -11.08 26.57
C ASN A 75 -7.38 -10.82 26.45
N PRO A 76 -8.15 -11.67 25.73
CA PRO A 76 -9.61 -11.55 25.59
C PRO A 76 -10.41 -11.54 26.90
N ALA A 77 -9.84 -12.05 28.00
CA ALA A 77 -10.47 -12.01 29.33
C ALA A 77 -10.35 -10.63 30.02
N ARG A 78 -9.62 -9.68 29.43
CA ARG A 78 -9.46 -8.31 29.95
C ARG A 78 -10.35 -7.32 29.19
N SER A 79 -10.27 -6.05 29.55
CA SER A 79 -11.05 -4.99 28.90
C SER A 79 -10.65 -4.79 27.44
N VAL A 80 -11.64 -4.45 26.62
CA VAL A 80 -11.45 -4.05 25.21
C VAL A 80 -10.87 -2.64 25.17
N GLN A 81 -9.73 -2.49 24.50
CA GLN A 81 -9.08 -1.19 24.24
C GLN A 81 -9.58 -0.55 22.95
N ARG A 82 -9.88 -1.37 21.93
CA ARG A 82 -10.33 -0.89 20.63
C ARG A 82 -11.23 -1.90 19.95
N VAL A 83 -12.24 -1.39 19.25
CA VAL A 83 -13.11 -2.15 18.35
C VAL A 83 -12.96 -1.57 16.96
N ILE A 84 -12.87 -2.45 15.97
CA ILE A 84 -12.95 -2.13 14.56
C ILE A 84 -14.11 -2.93 13.99
N GLY A 85 -15.13 -2.24 13.49
CA GLY A 85 -16.26 -2.90 12.83
C GLY A 85 -15.83 -3.51 11.50
N VAL A 86 -16.35 -4.70 11.20
CA VAL A 86 -16.13 -5.44 9.96
C VAL A 86 -17.47 -5.57 9.24
N PRO A 87 -17.80 -4.64 8.32
CA PRO A 87 -19.09 -4.67 7.62
C PRO A 87 -19.24 -5.85 6.65
N LYS A 88 -18.12 -6.28 6.05
CA LYS A 88 -18.02 -7.43 5.14
C LYS A 88 -16.70 -8.11 5.41
N ASP A 89 -16.73 -9.32 5.97
CA ASP A 89 -15.53 -10.02 6.39
C ASP A 89 -14.75 -10.62 5.22
N SER A 90 -15.41 -10.98 4.12
CA SER A 90 -14.76 -11.41 2.89
C SER A 90 -14.23 -10.26 2.01
N TYR A 91 -14.41 -9.01 2.43
CA TYR A 91 -13.99 -7.81 1.69
C TYR A 91 -13.79 -6.63 2.65
N PHE A 92 -12.89 -6.84 3.60
CA PHE A 92 -12.63 -5.88 4.67
C PHE A 92 -11.51 -4.91 4.27
N LYS A 93 -11.89 -3.67 3.95
CA LYS A 93 -10.96 -2.60 3.58
C LYS A 93 -10.36 -1.92 4.81
N ILE A 94 -9.03 -1.90 4.90
CA ILE A 94 -8.30 -1.25 5.99
C ILE A 94 -7.11 -0.43 5.50
N ASN A 95 -6.74 0.56 6.30
CA ASN A 95 -5.52 1.36 6.16
C ASN A 95 -5.04 1.82 7.54
N SER A 96 -3.92 2.54 7.61
CA SER A 96 -3.32 3.06 8.84
C SER A 96 -4.30 3.93 9.66
N HIS A 97 -5.18 4.69 8.99
CA HIS A 97 -6.18 5.53 9.64
C HIS A 97 -7.26 4.72 10.40
N THR A 98 -7.53 3.49 9.96
CA THR A 98 -8.49 2.58 10.62
C THR A 98 -8.09 2.31 12.07
N PHE A 99 -6.79 2.17 12.31
CA PHE A 99 -6.22 1.85 13.62
C PHE A 99 -6.04 3.07 14.52
N LYS A 100 -5.98 4.29 13.97
CA LYS A 100 -5.72 5.54 14.71
C LYS A 100 -4.52 5.41 15.66
N GLY A 101 -3.46 4.73 15.21
CA GLY A 101 -2.24 4.46 16.02
C GLY A 101 -2.31 3.25 16.94
N HIS A 102 -3.47 2.60 17.10
CA HIS A 102 -3.62 1.39 17.91
C HIS A 102 -3.29 0.13 17.11
N TYR A 103 -2.00 -0.07 16.83
CA TYR A 103 -1.48 -1.29 16.22
C TYR A 103 -1.33 -2.43 17.25
N GLY A 104 -0.98 -3.62 16.78
CA GLY A 104 -0.79 -4.83 17.59
C GLY A 104 -1.84 -5.90 17.32
N ARG A 105 -2.04 -6.80 18.28
CA ARG A 105 -2.94 -7.95 18.13
C ARG A 105 -4.41 -7.56 18.27
N TYR A 106 -5.22 -8.05 17.33
CA TYR A 106 -6.67 -8.00 17.34
C TYR A 106 -7.22 -9.42 17.25
N PHE A 107 -8.30 -9.69 17.98
CA PHE A 107 -9.01 -10.96 17.96
C PHE A 107 -10.30 -10.83 17.16
N ALA A 108 -10.61 -11.89 16.41
CA ALA A 108 -11.86 -11.97 15.67
C ALA A 108 -13.04 -12.10 16.63
N TYR A 109 -14.10 -11.34 16.35
CA TYR A 109 -15.35 -11.39 17.09
C TYR A 109 -16.51 -11.53 16.11
N SER A 110 -17.34 -12.52 16.37
CA SER A 110 -18.62 -12.77 15.71
C SER A 110 -19.73 -12.36 16.68
N LYS A 111 -20.79 -11.73 16.18
CA LYS A 111 -21.93 -11.33 17.02
C LYS A 111 -22.64 -12.56 17.59
N GLU A 112 -22.61 -13.67 16.85
CA GLU A 112 -23.26 -14.93 17.17
C GLU A 112 -22.38 -15.83 18.06
N ASP A 113 -21.06 -15.88 17.84
CA ASP A 113 -20.15 -16.77 18.59
C ASP A 113 -19.38 -16.07 19.72
N GLY A 114 -19.38 -14.74 19.74
CA GLY A 114 -18.51 -13.96 20.60
C GLY A 114 -17.06 -13.92 20.10
N VAL A 115 -16.11 -13.86 21.03
CA VAL A 115 -14.67 -13.80 20.69
C VAL A 115 -14.16 -15.20 20.29
N ILE A 116 -13.44 -15.26 19.19
CA ILE A 116 -12.85 -16.51 18.67
C ILE A 116 -11.38 -16.53 19.09
N ASN A 117 -11.09 -17.15 20.24
CA ASN A 117 -9.79 -17.02 20.92
C ASN A 117 -8.59 -17.46 20.05
N ASP A 118 -8.75 -18.49 19.25
CA ASP A 118 -7.68 -19.02 18.38
C ASP A 118 -7.48 -18.20 17.10
N SER A 119 -8.36 -17.22 16.84
CA SER A 119 -8.34 -16.38 15.64
C SER A 119 -7.94 -14.96 15.99
N SER A 120 -6.66 -14.65 15.78
CA SER A 120 -6.11 -13.31 15.97
C SER A 120 -5.26 -12.87 14.78
N ILE A 121 -5.07 -11.57 14.62
CA ILE A 121 -4.23 -10.95 13.59
C ILE A 121 -3.36 -9.90 14.26
N VAL A 122 -2.10 -9.79 13.87
CA VAL A 122 -1.22 -8.72 14.32
C VAL A 122 -1.09 -7.68 13.22
N PHE A 123 -1.53 -6.45 13.49
CA PHE A 123 -1.32 -5.34 12.57
C PHE A 123 -0.11 -4.53 13.00
N VAL A 124 0.78 -4.25 12.06
CA VAL A 124 1.93 -3.36 12.26
C VAL A 124 1.87 -2.21 11.27
N GLN A 125 2.39 -1.06 11.67
CA GLN A 125 2.47 0.10 10.79
C GLN A 125 3.52 -0.16 9.71
N ALA A 126 3.16 -0.01 8.44
CA ALA A 126 4.13 -0.08 7.36
C ALA A 126 5.16 1.07 7.48
N PRO A 127 6.42 0.85 7.07
CA PRO A 127 7.42 1.92 7.04
C PRO A 127 6.96 3.10 6.18
N PRO A 128 7.37 4.35 6.51
CA PRO A 128 7.14 5.48 5.63
C PRO A 128 7.84 5.27 4.28
N PRO A 129 7.27 5.76 3.16
CA PRO A 129 7.89 5.61 1.86
C PRO A 129 9.26 6.29 1.84
N THR A 130 10.28 5.59 1.33
CA THR A 130 11.59 6.17 1.09
C THR A 130 11.47 7.20 -0.03
N VAL A 131 11.69 8.47 0.28
CA VAL A 131 11.83 9.52 -0.74
C VAL A 131 13.18 9.40 -1.41
N THR A 132 13.22 8.82 -2.61
CA THR A 132 14.39 8.94 -3.50
C THR A 132 14.40 10.38 -4.04
N VAL A 133 15.33 11.20 -3.53
CA VAL A 133 15.66 12.47 -4.17
C VAL A 133 16.36 12.17 -5.49
N THR A 134 15.65 12.31 -6.61
CA THR A 134 16.30 12.47 -7.91
C THR A 134 17.11 13.78 -7.85
N PRO A 135 18.44 13.78 -8.04
CA PRO A 135 19.18 15.02 -8.11
C PRO A 135 18.70 15.80 -9.34
N THR A 136 18.10 16.97 -9.11
CA THR A 136 17.90 17.96 -10.16
C THR A 136 19.29 18.39 -10.63
N GLU A 137 19.71 17.93 -11.82
CA GLU A 137 20.85 18.52 -12.51
C GLU A 137 20.46 19.94 -12.95
N THR A 138 20.73 20.92 -12.09
CA THR A 138 20.73 22.33 -12.45
C THR A 138 21.87 22.54 -13.44
N SER A 139 21.53 22.61 -14.73
CA SER A 139 22.47 23.02 -15.77
C SER A 139 22.84 24.48 -15.55
N THR A 140 24.08 24.73 -15.16
CA THR A 140 24.71 26.04 -15.11
C THR A 140 24.76 26.62 -16.53
N VAL A 141 23.85 27.55 -16.85
CA VAL A 141 24.04 28.42 -18.02
C VAL A 141 24.97 29.54 -17.61
N THR A 142 26.20 29.48 -18.15
CA THR A 142 27.18 30.56 -18.11
C THR A 142 26.76 31.65 -19.09
N GLU A 143 26.30 32.80 -18.58
CA GLU A 143 26.31 34.06 -19.33
C GLU A 143 27.07 35.12 -18.52
N ALA A 144 28.03 35.77 -19.18
CA ALA A 144 28.79 36.92 -18.69
C ALA A 144 28.72 38.02 -19.76
N PRO A 145 28.97 39.30 -19.42
CA PRO A 145 28.03 40.22 -18.79
C PRO A 145 27.67 41.39 -19.74
N THR A 146 26.54 42.08 -19.53
CA THR A 146 26.35 43.47 -19.99
C THR A 146 25.47 44.22 -19.00
N ALA A 147 25.83 45.49 -18.79
CA ALA A 147 25.69 46.23 -17.55
C ALA A 147 24.38 47.02 -17.39
N THR A 148 24.05 47.23 -16.11
CA THR A 148 23.46 48.44 -15.49
C THR A 148 22.05 48.89 -15.86
N ALA A 149 21.11 48.71 -14.92
CA ALA A 149 20.40 49.81 -14.25
C ALA A 149 19.80 49.36 -12.90
N THR A 150 20.22 50.04 -11.84
CA THR A 150 19.75 49.96 -10.45
C THR A 150 18.39 50.67 -10.30
N THR A 151 17.38 50.09 -9.62
CA THR A 151 16.89 50.55 -8.29
C THR A 151 15.76 49.65 -7.73
N ALA A 152 15.82 49.44 -6.41
CA ALA A 152 14.71 49.43 -5.45
C ALA A 152 13.90 48.13 -5.15
N THR A 153 14.31 47.50 -4.04
CA THR A 153 13.54 46.91 -2.92
C THR A 153 12.64 45.67 -3.09
N GLU A 154 12.94 44.72 -2.22
CA GLU A 154 12.50 43.33 -2.05
C GLU A 154 11.22 43.20 -1.16
N PRO A 155 10.75 41.99 -0.81
CA PRO A 155 9.80 41.14 -1.54
C PRO A 155 8.48 40.99 -0.76
N THR A 156 7.42 40.41 -1.35
CA THR A 156 6.45 39.56 -0.61
C THR A 156 5.60 38.71 -1.55
N ARG A 157 5.94 37.41 -1.59
CA ARG A 157 5.02 36.25 -1.55
C ARG A 157 4.09 36.00 -2.76
N ALA A 158 4.50 35.06 -3.61
CA ALA A 158 3.57 34.19 -4.34
C ALA A 158 3.50 32.82 -3.63
N PRO A 159 2.29 32.25 -3.48
CA PRO A 159 2.10 30.95 -4.11
C PRO A 159 0.74 30.88 -4.80
N LEU A 160 0.70 30.32 -6.00
CA LEU A 160 0.08 29.01 -6.28
C LEU A 160 0.02 28.82 -7.80
N PRO A 161 0.60 27.71 -8.34
CA PRO A 161 0.30 27.27 -9.69
C PRO A 161 -1.07 26.58 -9.64
N GLY A 162 -2.11 27.30 -10.02
CA GLY A 162 -3.46 26.77 -9.92
C GLY A 162 -4.51 27.63 -10.60
N LEU A 163 -4.35 27.88 -11.91
CA LEU A 163 -5.47 28.29 -12.76
C LEU A 163 -5.11 28.10 -14.25
N ILE A 164 -5.21 26.88 -14.77
CA ILE A 164 -5.34 26.71 -16.22
C ILE A 164 -6.81 26.94 -16.55
N ALA A 165 -7.12 28.18 -16.94
CA ALA A 165 -8.37 28.54 -17.57
C ALA A 165 -8.43 27.87 -18.95
N VAL A 166 -9.13 26.73 -19.07
CA VAL A 166 -9.45 26.15 -20.37
C VAL A 166 -10.66 26.90 -20.93
N THR A 167 -10.38 27.91 -21.76
CA THR A 167 -11.35 28.53 -22.66
C THR A 167 -10.94 28.21 -24.09
N ALA A 168 -11.58 27.19 -24.68
CA ALA A 168 -11.62 27.01 -26.13
C ALA A 168 -12.88 26.23 -26.49
N ILE A 169 -13.95 26.98 -26.78
CA ILE A 169 -15.21 26.51 -27.32
C ILE A 169 -15.10 26.49 -28.86
N ALA A 170 -15.61 25.38 -29.43
CA ALA A 170 -16.20 25.22 -30.76
C ALA A 170 -15.41 25.62 -32.01
N LEU A 171 -14.95 24.61 -32.78
CA LEU A 171 -14.85 24.73 -34.25
C LEU A 171 -14.76 23.40 -35.04
N ALA A 172 -15.34 22.29 -34.58
CA ALA A 172 -15.27 21.02 -35.33
C ALA A 172 -16.52 20.12 -35.28
N GLY A 173 -17.72 20.70 -35.12
CA GLY A 173 -18.99 19.94 -35.06
C GLY A 173 -20.04 20.34 -36.09
N LEU A 174 -19.66 21.06 -37.14
CA LEU A 174 -20.60 21.65 -38.13
C LEU A 174 -20.45 21.02 -39.52
N LEU A 175 -20.37 19.69 -39.59
CA LEU A 175 -20.42 18.91 -40.83
C LEU A 175 -21.02 17.54 -40.53
N GLY A 176 -22.34 17.49 -40.36
CA GLY A 176 -23.03 16.24 -40.04
C GLY A 176 -24.54 16.30 -40.10
N ILE A 177 -25.15 17.24 -40.83
CA ILE A 177 -26.58 17.19 -41.16
C ILE A 177 -26.79 17.71 -42.59
N ALA A 178 -27.51 16.92 -43.39
CA ALA A 178 -27.96 17.13 -44.78
C ALA A 178 -26.86 16.90 -45.85
N GLN A 179 -27.01 16.04 -46.88
CA GLN A 179 -28.15 15.66 -47.70
C GLN A 179 -27.90 14.25 -48.30
N LYS A 180 -28.86 13.30 -48.21
CA LYS A 180 -29.82 12.93 -49.27
C LYS A 180 -29.21 12.15 -50.46
N ARG A 181 -29.39 10.83 -50.47
CA ARG A 181 -30.12 10.08 -51.51
C ARG A 181 -30.35 8.64 -51.08
#